data_AF-A0A087TBU6-F1
#
_entry.id   AF-A0A087TBU6-F1
#
_cell.length_a   1.000
_cell.length_b   1.000
_cell.length_c   1.000
_cell.angle_alpha   90.00
_cell.angle_beta   90.00
_cell.angle_gamma   90.00
#
_symmetry.space_group_name_H-M   'P 1'
#
loop_
_entity.id
_entity.type
_entity.pdbx_description
1 polymer ?
#
loop_
_entity_poly.entity_id
_entity_poly.type
_entity_poly.pdbx_seq_one_letter_code
_entity_poly.pdbx_strand_id
1 'polypeptide(L)'
;MLIPQGGPVPKEYYLKNQQRLNPEDENVHSVVVGRRSKHSVPVKIDVPGSSVCWEIDCKNCDINISLLYSEGSTPETVVSPTRVSSDHGVEKGVYLGERAGNYTLVLDNSYSFLRSKSILYKIFVSTCTANVSEPLPLLNND
;
A
#
# COMPACT_ATOMS: atom_id res chain seq x y z
N MET A 1 1.94 1.57 40.00
CA MET A 1 1.99 2.13 38.63
C MET A 1 0.67 1.78 37.95
N LEU A 2 -0.17 2.77 37.67
CA LEU A 2 -1.47 2.57 37.02
C LEU A 2 -1.28 2.85 35.51
N ILE A 3 -1.60 1.89 34.65
CA ILE A 3 -1.61 2.11 33.19
C ILE A 3 -3.03 2.54 32.81
N PRO A 4 -3.22 3.71 32.18
CA PRO A 4 -4.54 4.17 31.76
C PRO A 4 -5.18 3.18 30.77
N GLN A 5 -6.47 2.87 30.96
CA GLN A 5 -7.21 1.88 30.15
C GLN A 5 -7.75 2.45 28.81
N GLY A 6 -7.25 3.62 28.38
CA GLY A 6 -7.85 4.38 27.28
C GLY A 6 -9.23 4.94 27.62
N GLY A 7 -9.66 5.96 26.88
CA GLY A 7 -10.95 6.61 27.02
C GLY A 7 -11.45 7.08 25.65
N PRO A 8 -12.70 7.57 25.53
CA PRO A 8 -13.21 8.07 24.26
C PRO A 8 -12.31 9.16 23.69
N VAL A 9 -11.88 8.99 22.43
CA VAL A 9 -11.04 9.96 21.73
C VAL A 9 -11.80 11.29 21.66
N PRO A 10 -11.24 12.42 22.14
CA PRO A 10 -11.91 13.70 22.06
C PRO A 10 -12.25 14.07 20.61
N LYS A 11 -13.46 14.60 20.37
CA LYS A 11 -13.98 14.89 19.02
C LYS A 11 -13.09 15.82 18.20
N GLU A 12 -12.30 16.65 18.87
CA GLU A 12 -11.31 17.53 18.22
C GLU A 12 -10.20 16.78 17.47
N TYR A 13 -9.92 15.52 17.85
CA TYR A 13 -9.00 14.60 17.17
C TYR A 13 -9.69 13.75 16.09
N TYR A 14 -11.00 13.82 15.93
CA TYR A 14 -11.65 13.15 14.81
C TYR A 14 -11.11 13.78 13.53
N LEU A 15 -10.85 12.96 12.50
CA LEU A 15 -10.26 13.38 11.24
C LEU A 15 -11.06 14.57 10.64
N LYS A 16 -10.59 15.79 10.88
CA LYS A 16 -11.17 17.02 10.35
C LYS A 16 -10.80 17.25 8.88
N ASN A 17 -9.75 16.58 8.40
CA ASN A 17 -9.28 16.63 7.03
C ASN A 17 -9.14 15.21 6.48
N GLN A 18 -10.04 14.81 5.57
CA GLN A 18 -9.85 13.61 4.78
C GLN A 18 -8.66 13.87 3.85
N GLN A 19 -7.53 13.20 4.09
CA GLN A 19 -6.40 13.24 3.15
C GLN A 19 -6.88 12.74 1.79
N ARG A 20 -6.49 13.43 0.72
CA ARG A 20 -6.79 13.12 -0.68
C ARG A 20 -5.50 13.18 -1.48
N LEU A 21 -5.40 12.37 -2.53
CA LEU A 21 -4.30 12.49 -3.49
C LEU A 21 -4.61 13.64 -4.46
N ASN A 22 -3.61 14.47 -4.75
CA ASN A 22 -3.71 15.44 -5.83
C ASN A 22 -3.09 14.83 -7.10
N PRO A 23 -3.77 14.83 -8.27
CA PRO A 23 -3.19 14.37 -9.54
C PRO A 23 -1.88 15.07 -9.93
N GLU A 24 -1.62 16.26 -9.41
CA GLU A 24 -0.40 17.05 -9.67
C GLU A 24 0.77 16.68 -8.75
N ASP A 25 0.53 15.90 -7.69
CA ASP A 25 1.57 15.49 -6.75
C ASP A 25 2.53 14.47 -7.40
N GLU A 26 3.78 14.49 -6.93
CA GLU A 26 4.81 13.59 -7.43
C GLU A 26 4.47 12.12 -7.16
N ASN A 27 4.65 11.29 -8.19
CA ASN A 27 4.41 9.84 -8.17
C ASN A 27 2.94 9.45 -7.94
N VAL A 28 2.00 10.38 -8.16
CA VAL A 28 0.57 10.07 -8.25
C VAL A 28 0.21 9.73 -9.70
N HIS A 29 -0.49 8.62 -9.88
CA HIS A 29 -0.97 8.15 -11.17
C HIS A 29 -2.49 8.15 -11.22
N SER A 30 -3.06 8.52 -12.36
CA SER A 30 -4.49 8.47 -12.62
C SER A 30 -4.82 7.37 -13.61
N VAL A 31 -5.79 6.52 -13.26
CA VAL A 31 -6.25 5.44 -14.13
C VAL A 31 -7.77 5.34 -14.10
N VAL A 32 -8.36 5.00 -15.25
CA VAL A 32 -9.76 4.63 -15.36
C VAL A 32 -9.85 3.12 -15.54
N VAL A 33 -10.29 2.41 -14.51
CA VAL A 33 -10.56 0.97 -14.58
C VAL A 33 -11.98 0.77 -15.10
N GLY A 34 -12.08 0.25 -16.32
CA GLY A 34 -13.35 -0.05 -16.97
C GLY A 34 -14.23 -1.02 -16.19
N ARG A 35 -15.52 -1.09 -16.54
CA ARG A 35 -16.40 -2.17 -16.03
C ARG A 35 -15.83 -3.53 -16.43
N ARG A 36 -16.02 -4.55 -15.58
CA ARG A 36 -15.57 -5.92 -15.86
C ARG A 36 -14.06 -6.05 -16.17
N SER A 37 -13.24 -5.05 -15.82
CA SER A 37 -11.81 -5.03 -16.16
C SER A 37 -10.94 -4.92 -14.91
N LYS A 38 -9.63 -5.11 -15.12
CA LYS A 38 -8.59 -4.94 -14.10
C LYS A 38 -7.48 -4.05 -14.64
N HIS A 39 -6.76 -3.40 -13.74
CA HIS A 39 -5.54 -2.68 -14.05
C HIS A 39 -4.40 -3.23 -13.19
N SER A 40 -3.29 -3.59 -13.82
CA SER A 40 -2.14 -4.23 -13.18
C SER A 40 -0.97 -3.26 -13.15
N VAL A 41 -0.41 -3.04 -11.97
CA VAL A 41 0.71 -2.14 -11.73
C VAL A 41 1.91 -2.99 -11.27
N PRO A 42 2.92 -3.21 -12.14
CA PRO A 42 4.11 -3.96 -11.76
C PRO A 42 4.96 -3.17 -10.78
N VAL A 43 5.54 -3.87 -9.80
CA VAL A 43 6.48 -3.31 -8.82
C VAL A 43 7.55 -4.35 -8.52
N LYS A 44 8.82 -3.92 -8.44
CA LYS A 44 9.94 -4.82 -8.23
C LYS A 44 10.54 -4.58 -6.85
N ILE A 45 10.78 -5.66 -6.11
CA ILE A 45 11.56 -5.63 -4.87
C ILE A 45 12.95 -6.16 -5.18
N ASP A 46 13.96 -5.31 -5.08
CA ASP A 46 15.36 -5.72 -5.28
C ASP A 46 16.00 -6.29 -4.01
N VAL A 47 15.61 -5.78 -2.83
CA VAL A 47 16.16 -6.20 -1.54
C VAL A 47 15.08 -6.91 -0.72
N PRO A 48 15.25 -8.21 -0.38
CA PRO A 48 14.34 -8.92 0.52
C PRO A 48 14.15 -8.18 1.85
N GLY A 49 12.93 -8.19 2.38
CA GLY A 49 12.57 -7.43 3.59
C GLY A 49 12.19 -5.97 3.34
N SER A 50 12.20 -5.51 2.08
CA SER A 50 11.58 -4.23 1.71
C SER A 50 10.06 -4.35 1.71
N SER A 51 9.36 -3.22 1.88
CA SER A 51 7.90 -3.18 1.89
C SER A 51 7.36 -2.54 0.61
N VAL A 52 6.32 -3.15 0.03
CA VAL A 52 5.49 -2.52 -1.00
C VAL A 52 4.42 -1.71 -0.30
N CYS A 53 4.40 -0.41 -0.54
CA CYS A 53 3.41 0.50 0.01
C CYS A 53 2.54 1.04 -1.11
N TRP A 54 1.25 1.19 -0.85
CA TRP A 54 0.32 1.81 -1.78
C TRP A 54 -0.65 2.76 -1.09
N GLU A 55 -1.08 3.76 -1.84
CA GLU A 55 -2.10 4.73 -1.47
C GLU A 55 -3.12 4.80 -2.60
N ILE A 56 -4.41 4.74 -2.26
CA ILE A 56 -5.52 4.65 -3.22
C ILE A 56 -6.60 5.67 -2.86
N ASP A 57 -6.94 6.51 -3.84
CA ASP A 57 -8.04 7.46 -3.77
C ASP A 57 -9.04 7.16 -4.89
N CYS A 58 -10.23 6.70 -4.51
CA CYS A 58 -11.34 6.33 -5.39
C CYS A 58 -12.57 7.12 -4.95
N LYS A 59 -12.81 8.29 -5.53
CA LYS A 59 -13.91 9.16 -5.12
C LYS A 59 -15.27 8.56 -5.51
N ASN A 60 -16.14 8.37 -4.53
CA ASN A 60 -17.49 7.80 -4.70
C ASN A 60 -17.48 6.42 -5.40
N CYS A 61 -16.42 5.65 -5.18
CA CYS A 61 -16.25 4.31 -5.70
C CYS A 61 -15.46 3.44 -4.74
N ASP A 62 -15.64 2.14 -4.90
CA ASP A 62 -14.81 1.11 -4.30
C ASP A 62 -13.95 0.41 -5.34
N ILE A 63 -12.90 -0.30 -4.97
CA ILE A 63 -12.10 -1.13 -5.89
C ILE A 63 -11.56 -2.34 -5.13
N ASN A 64 -11.47 -3.51 -5.78
CA ASN A 64 -10.77 -4.64 -5.18
C ASN A 64 -9.26 -4.45 -5.39
N ILE A 65 -8.50 -4.61 -4.32
CA ILE A 65 -7.04 -4.56 -4.34
C ILE A 65 -6.50 -5.93 -3.97
N SER A 66 -5.54 -6.41 -4.75
CA SER A 66 -4.74 -7.60 -4.42
C SER A 66 -3.30 -7.39 -4.85
N LEU A 67 -2.37 -8.10 -4.23
CA LEU A 67 -0.96 -8.11 -4.61
C LEU A 67 -0.56 -9.53 -4.98
N LEU A 68 0.08 -9.66 -6.15
CA LEU A 68 0.57 -10.93 -6.68
C LEU A 68 2.10 -10.92 -6.69
N TYR A 69 2.72 -12.06 -6.42
CA TYR A 69 4.16 -12.32 -6.62
C TYR A 69 4.34 -13.20 -7.86
N SER A 70 5.23 -12.83 -8.78
CA SER A 70 5.23 -13.35 -10.17
C SER A 70 6.56 -13.97 -10.64
N GLU A 71 7.46 -14.36 -9.75
CA GLU A 71 8.70 -15.09 -10.12
C GLU A 71 8.50 -16.59 -10.37
N GLY A 72 7.35 -17.15 -9.98
CA GLY A 72 7.01 -18.57 -10.19
C GLY A 72 6.40 -18.85 -11.56
N SER A 73 6.15 -20.13 -11.86
CA SER A 73 5.39 -20.53 -13.05
C SER A 73 3.94 -20.01 -13.05
N THR A 74 3.39 -19.79 -11.86
CA THR A 74 2.07 -19.18 -11.65
C THR A 74 2.19 -18.01 -10.65
N PRO A 75 1.46 -16.90 -10.87
CA PRO A 75 1.41 -15.82 -9.89
C PRO A 75 0.81 -16.28 -8.56
N GLU A 76 1.51 -16.02 -7.46
CA GLU A 76 1.07 -16.30 -6.09
C GLU A 76 0.35 -15.08 -5.52
N THR A 77 -0.82 -15.26 -4.90
CA THR A 77 -1.53 -14.16 -4.23
C THR A 77 -0.95 -13.95 -2.84
N VAL A 78 -0.24 -12.84 -2.64
CA VAL A 78 0.39 -12.49 -1.36
C VAL A 78 -0.43 -11.51 -0.52
N VAL A 79 -1.32 -10.75 -1.17
CA VAL A 79 -2.38 -9.98 -0.51
C VAL A 79 -3.71 -10.36 -1.14
N SER A 80 -4.60 -10.94 -0.35
CA SER A 80 -5.91 -11.38 -0.82
C SER A 80 -6.77 -10.21 -1.32
N PRO A 81 -7.62 -10.43 -2.35
CA PRO A 81 -8.51 -9.40 -2.87
C PRO A 81 -9.37 -8.79 -1.77
N THR A 82 -9.17 -7.50 -1.52
CA THR A 82 -9.88 -6.73 -0.50
C THR A 82 -10.56 -5.54 -1.15
N ARG A 83 -11.86 -5.37 -0.90
CA ARG A 83 -12.64 -4.25 -1.42
C ARG A 83 -12.41 -3.03 -0.54
N VAL A 84 -11.89 -1.96 -1.13
CA VAL A 84 -11.62 -0.70 -0.42
C VAL A 84 -12.44 0.45 -1.02
N SER A 85 -12.78 1.43 -0.20
CA SER A 85 -13.47 2.66 -0.59
C SER A 85 -12.81 3.85 0.10
N SER A 86 -12.53 4.93 -0.63
CA SER A 86 -11.86 6.11 -0.05
C SER A 86 -12.83 7.17 0.49
N ASP A 87 -14.02 6.76 0.93
CA ASP A 87 -15.08 7.68 1.39
C ASP A 87 -14.65 8.49 2.63
N HIS A 88 -13.70 7.96 3.39
CA HIS A 88 -13.15 8.57 4.61
C HIS A 88 -11.71 9.08 4.47
N GLY A 89 -11.15 9.10 3.25
CA GLY A 89 -9.79 9.52 2.95
C GLY A 89 -9.05 8.48 2.11
N VAL A 90 -7.79 8.76 1.81
CA VAL A 90 -6.90 7.85 1.07
C VAL A 90 -6.73 6.53 1.80
N GLU A 91 -6.97 5.43 1.09
CA GLU A 91 -6.76 4.07 1.59
C GLU A 91 -5.29 3.69 1.43
N LYS A 92 -4.65 3.29 2.52
CA LYS A 92 -3.22 2.95 2.56
C LYS A 92 -3.03 1.48 2.87
N GLY A 93 -2.06 0.86 2.22
CA GLY A 93 -1.66 -0.51 2.52
C GLY A 93 -0.16 -0.70 2.42
N VAL A 94 0.30 -1.73 3.14
CA VAL A 94 1.70 -2.12 3.21
C VAL A 94 1.79 -3.64 3.18
N TYR A 95 2.75 -4.16 2.44
CA TYR A 95 3.09 -5.58 2.40
C TYR A 95 4.60 -5.77 2.55
N LEU A 96 5.02 -6.58 3.52
CA LEU A 96 6.42 -6.93 3.71
C LEU A 96 6.83 -7.97 2.66
N GLY A 97 7.67 -7.56 1.72
CA GLY A 97 8.22 -8.43 0.70
C GLY A 97 9.41 -9.23 1.21
N GLU A 98 9.15 -10.39 1.81
CA GLU A 98 10.21 -11.31 2.27
C GLU A 98 11.10 -11.85 1.15
N ARG A 99 10.63 -11.77 -0.11
CA ARG A 99 11.33 -12.27 -1.30
C ARG A 99 11.63 -11.10 -2.24
N ALA A 100 12.82 -11.08 -2.81
CA ALA A 100 13.11 -10.22 -3.97
C ALA A 100 12.42 -10.79 -5.21
N GLY A 101 11.97 -9.91 -6.10
CA GLY A 101 11.33 -10.30 -7.35
C GLY A 101 10.24 -9.34 -7.80
N ASN A 102 9.51 -9.77 -8.83
CA ASN A 102 8.42 -9.02 -9.43
C ASN A 102 7.10 -9.27 -8.69
N TYR A 103 6.46 -8.17 -8.32
CA TYR A 103 5.14 -8.12 -7.74
C TYR A 103 4.20 -7.33 -8.66
N THR A 104 2.89 -7.54 -8.53
CA THR A 104 1.87 -6.80 -9.28
C THR A 104 0.72 -6.41 -8.37
N LEU A 105 0.51 -5.11 -8.19
CA LEU A 105 -0.69 -4.59 -7.55
C LEU A 105 -1.82 -4.61 -8.59
N VAL A 106 -2.94 -5.22 -8.23
CA VAL A 106 -4.09 -5.36 -9.13
C VAL A 106 -5.25 -4.53 -8.59
N LEU A 107 -5.71 -3.57 -9.40
CA LEU A 107 -6.94 -2.81 -9.19
C LEU A 107 -8.06 -3.48 -10.00
N ASP A 108 -8.94 -4.19 -9.31
CA ASP A 108 -9.93 -5.08 -9.90
C ASP A 108 -11.34 -4.49 -9.83
N ASN A 109 -11.91 -4.18 -11.00
CA ASN A 109 -13.29 -3.73 -11.19
C ASN A 109 -14.16 -4.79 -11.90
N SER A 110 -13.75 -6.05 -11.85
CA SER A 110 -14.44 -7.16 -12.52
C SER A 110 -15.86 -7.37 -12.00
N TYR A 111 -16.15 -6.95 -10.77
CA TYR A 111 -17.48 -7.06 -10.16
C TYR A 111 -18.47 -5.98 -10.65
N SER A 112 -18.00 -4.84 -11.19
CA SER A 112 -18.91 -3.78 -11.63
C SER A 112 -19.54 -4.11 -12.97
N PHE A 113 -20.87 -4.07 -12.98
CA PHE A 113 -21.67 -4.32 -14.19
C PHE A 113 -21.80 -3.07 -15.08
N LEU A 114 -21.90 -1.88 -14.48
CA LEU A 114 -22.29 -0.67 -15.20
C LEU A 114 -21.23 0.43 -15.20
N ARG A 115 -20.45 0.56 -14.12
CA ARG A 115 -19.61 1.73 -13.87
C ARG A 115 -18.11 1.43 -14.01
N SER A 116 -17.43 2.30 -14.74
CA SER A 116 -15.97 2.45 -14.67
C SER A 116 -15.58 3.26 -13.43
N LYS A 117 -14.33 3.15 -13.00
CA LYS A 117 -13.83 3.78 -11.78
C LYS A 117 -12.57 4.58 -12.09
N SER A 118 -12.59 5.87 -11.79
CA SER A 118 -11.41 6.73 -11.87
C SER A 118 -10.70 6.68 -10.51
N ILE A 119 -9.42 6.32 -10.54
CA ILE A 119 -8.62 6.03 -9.35
C ILE A 119 -7.34 6.84 -9.47
N LEU A 120 -7.01 7.57 -8.41
CA LEU A 120 -5.65 8.04 -8.17
C LEU A 120 -4.94 7.03 -7.29
N TYR A 121 -3.71 6.70 -7.64
CA TYR A 121 -2.91 5.80 -6.84
C TYR A 121 -1.45 6.21 -6.79
N LYS A 122 -0.80 5.79 -5.72
CA LYS A 122 0.66 5.84 -5.55
C LYS A 122 1.12 4.46 -5.11
N ILE A 123 2.23 4.00 -5.66
CA ILE A 123 2.88 2.75 -5.25
C ILE A 123 4.37 2.99 -5.18
N PHE A 124 5.00 2.49 -4.12
CA PHE A 124 6.44 2.66 -3.92
C PHE A 124 7.00 1.53 -3.06
N VAL A 125 8.30 1.32 -3.15
CA VAL A 125 9.02 0.36 -2.33
C VAL A 125 9.81 1.12 -1.28
N SER A 126 9.59 0.77 -0.01
CA SER A 126 10.37 1.28 1.12
C SER A 126 11.36 0.21 1.55
N THR A 127 12.65 0.50 1.47
CA THR A 127 13.71 -0.43 1.89
C THR A 127 13.80 -0.45 3.42
N CYS A 128 13.95 -1.64 4.01
CA CYS A 128 14.29 -1.76 5.42
C CYS A 128 15.82 -1.63 5.55
N THR A 129 16.30 -0.45 5.94
CA THR A 129 17.70 -0.30 6.36
C THR A 129 17.82 -0.85 7.78
N ALA A 130 18.09 -2.15 7.92
CA ALA A 130 18.56 -2.69 9.18
C ALA A 130 19.96 -2.12 9.42
N ASN A 131 20.06 -1.05 10.19
CA ASN A 131 21.32 -0.65 10.79
C ASN A 131 21.71 -1.75 11.78
N VAL A 132 22.43 -2.76 11.30
CA VAL A 132 23.21 -3.62 12.18
C VAL A 132 24.27 -2.71 12.75
N SER A 133 24.07 -2.25 13.98
CA SER A 133 25.09 -1.57 14.76
C SER A 133 26.32 -2.49 14.79
N GLU A 134 27.36 -2.11 14.04
CA GLU A 134 28.69 -2.70 14.17
C GLU A 134 29.07 -2.69 15.66
N PRO A 135 29.46 -3.83 16.26
CA PRO A 135 30.00 -3.79 17.61
C PRO A 135 31.28 -2.95 17.58
N LEU A 136 31.32 -1.92 18.43
CA LEU A 136 32.47 -1.03 18.57
C LEU A 136 33.76 -1.86 18.78
N PRO A 137 34.85 -1.56 18.06
CA PRO A 137 36.13 -2.22 18.33
C PRO A 137 36.54 -1.92 19.77
N LEU A 138 36.80 -2.98 20.54
CA LEU A 138 37.33 -2.87 21.89
C LEU A 138 38.65 -2.10 21.83
N LEU A 139 38.66 -0.92 22.44
CA LEU A 139 39.87 -0.14 22.65
C LEU A 139 40.74 -0.89 23.67
N ASN A 140 41.62 -1.77 23.18
CA ASN A 140 42.74 -2.26 23.95
C ASN A 140 43.73 -1.10 24.08
N ASN A 141 43.92 -0.60 25.29
CA ASN A 141 45.09 0.19 25.63
C ASN A 141 45.74 -0.44 26.86
N ASP A 142 47.04 -0.71 26.68
CA ASP A 142 48.02 -1.18 27.63
C ASP A 142 48.14 -0.30 28.90
#